data_AF-A0A7J2Y5Z4-F1
#
_entry.id   AF-A0A7J2Y5Z4-F1
#
_cell.length_a   1.000
_cell.length_b   1.000
_cell.length_c   1.000
_cell.angle_alpha   90.00
_cell.angle_beta   90.00
_cell.angle_gamma   90.00
#
_symmetry.space_group_name_H-M   'P 1'
#
loop_
_entity.id
_entity.type
_entity.pdbx_description
1 polymer ?
#
loop_
_entity_poly.entity_id
_entity_poly.type
_entity_poly.pdbx_seq_one_letter_code
_entity_poly.pdbx_strand_id
1 'polypeptide(L)'
;MGLIVAIAGGLVLQDSARTAGVAVGVVLIVIGVIAAAAGARWPRAVSAAAPAGGASMPMGGGDMGQMVATIAGLPEDQRRAMLKTRLEEFARMDDASRKSAMRMMLSAGLDLPEASYRSIAKTRTQLLMAFPEGTQMKLMQTHIAVLMELPEAKRMKEMSVVKSILMELPEDKRTMMVGMMERLGMRMPM
;
A
#
# COMPACT_ATOMS: atom_id res chain seq x y z
N MET A 1 -27.24 -69.31 -9.07
CA MET A 1 -26.39 -68.24 -9.62
C MET A 1 -27.16 -66.94 -9.42
N GLY A 2 -26.89 -66.08 -8.44
CA GLY A 2 -25.63 -65.71 -7.83
C GLY A 2 -25.40 -64.22 -8.11
N LEU A 3 -25.98 -63.33 -7.30
CA LEU A 3 -25.32 -62.08 -6.92
C LEU A 3 -26.00 -61.47 -5.68
N ILE A 4 -25.22 -61.43 -4.61
CA ILE A 4 -25.42 -60.64 -3.40
C ILE A 4 -24.59 -59.37 -3.61
N VAL A 5 -25.17 -58.17 -3.46
CA VAL A 5 -24.41 -57.00 -2.97
C VAL A 5 -25.33 -56.19 -2.05
N ALA A 6 -24.93 -56.15 -0.79
CA ALA A 6 -25.43 -55.28 0.26
C ALA A 6 -24.54 -54.03 0.35
N ILE A 7 -25.11 -52.88 0.76
CA ILE A 7 -24.51 -51.79 1.58
C ILE A 7 -25.74 -51.03 2.12
N ALA A 8 -26.21 -51.30 3.34
CA ALA A 8 -25.69 -50.85 4.64
C ALA A 8 -25.80 -49.32 4.81
N GLY A 9 -26.72 -48.91 5.66
CA GLY A 9 -26.99 -47.52 6.00
C GLY A 9 -26.02 -46.91 7.01
N GLY A 10 -26.14 -45.59 7.16
CA GLY A 10 -25.58 -44.79 8.25
C GLY A 10 -26.34 -43.47 8.26
N LEU A 11 -27.42 -43.39 9.03
CA LEU A 11 -27.46 -42.84 10.39
C LEU A 11 -27.04 -41.36 10.44
N VAL A 12 -28.07 -40.52 10.43
CA VAL A 12 -28.04 -39.14 10.95
C VAL A 12 -27.65 -39.21 12.43
N LEU A 13 -26.62 -38.46 12.85
CA LEU A 13 -26.58 -37.93 14.20
C LEU A 13 -25.82 -36.59 14.26
N GLN A 14 -26.58 -35.62 14.72
CA GLN A 14 -26.26 -34.27 15.14
C GLN A 14 -25.55 -34.32 16.50
N ASP A 15 -24.41 -33.63 16.65
CA ASP A 15 -24.01 -33.13 17.97
C ASP A 15 -23.12 -31.89 17.88
N SER A 16 -23.39 -30.96 18.78
CA SER A 16 -22.79 -29.63 18.88
C SER A 16 -21.69 -29.61 19.92
N ALA A 17 -20.67 -28.79 19.67
CA ALA A 17 -19.88 -28.04 20.65
C ALA A 17 -19.60 -28.67 22.02
N ARG A 18 -18.31 -28.91 22.34
CA ARG A 18 -17.66 -28.36 23.56
C ARG A 18 -16.15 -28.64 23.66
N THR A 19 -15.45 -27.55 23.97
CA THR A 19 -14.30 -27.41 24.90
C THR A 19 -12.90 -27.94 24.59
N ALA A 20 -12.00 -26.96 24.49
CA ALA A 20 -10.76 -26.79 25.26
C ALA A 20 -9.61 -27.79 25.05
N GLY A 21 -8.54 -27.28 24.44
CA GLY A 21 -7.22 -27.89 24.42
C GLY A 21 -6.15 -26.87 24.07
N VAL A 22 -5.70 -26.12 25.07
CA VAL A 22 -4.47 -25.32 25.04
C VAL A 22 -3.29 -26.31 24.96
N ALA A 23 -2.46 -26.19 23.93
CA ALA A 23 -1.12 -26.79 23.93
C ALA A 23 -0.13 -25.83 23.28
N VAL A 24 0.61 -25.17 24.17
CA VAL A 24 1.82 -24.39 23.93
C VAL A 24 2.88 -25.30 23.31
N GLY A 25 3.39 -24.92 22.13
CA GLY A 25 4.53 -25.56 21.47
C GLY A 25 5.56 -24.51 21.09
N VAL A 26 6.49 -24.27 22.01
CA VAL A 26 7.58 -23.29 21.96
C VAL A 26 8.81 -23.93 21.27
N VAL A 27 9.30 -23.23 20.24
CA VAL A 27 10.72 -22.98 19.86
C VAL A 27 11.59 -24.13 19.34
N LEU A 28 12.22 -23.90 18.17
CA LEU A 28 13.68 -23.86 17.92
C LEU A 28 13.91 -23.54 16.42
N ILE A 29 14.30 -22.31 16.08
CA ILE A 29 15.67 -21.87 15.71
C ILE A 29 16.30 -22.69 14.56
N VAL A 30 16.41 -22.07 13.38
CA VAL A 30 17.60 -22.20 12.52
C VAL A 30 18.01 -20.80 12.06
N ILE A 31 19.09 -20.33 12.67
CA ILE A 31 19.93 -19.21 12.22
C ILE A 31 21.13 -19.83 11.49
N GLY A 32 21.52 -19.22 10.37
CA GLY A 32 22.77 -19.49 9.64
C GLY A 32 22.68 -18.90 8.23
N VAL A 33 22.81 -17.58 8.06
CA VAL A 33 24.06 -16.83 7.80
C VAL A 33 24.80 -17.32 6.55
N ILE A 34 24.68 -16.56 5.46
CA ILE A 34 25.82 -16.24 4.60
C ILE A 34 25.81 -14.72 4.36
N ALA A 35 26.92 -14.10 4.76
CA ALA A 35 27.28 -12.73 4.50
C ALA A 35 28.24 -12.65 3.31
N ALA A 36 28.20 -11.52 2.58
CA ALA A 36 29.25 -10.88 1.79
C ALA A 36 28.63 -10.29 0.50
N ALA A 37 29.01 -9.15 -0.05
CA ALA A 37 29.82 -8.01 0.37
C ALA A 37 29.67 -7.01 -0.81
N ALA A 38 29.22 -5.78 -0.55
CA ALA A 38 29.51 -4.64 -1.42
C ALA A 38 29.29 -3.36 -0.60
N GLY A 39 30.40 -2.76 -0.17
CA GLY A 39 30.42 -1.63 0.72
C GLY A 39 29.83 -0.36 0.11
N ALA A 40 28.75 0.13 0.71
CA ALA A 40 28.48 1.55 0.79
C ALA A 40 28.64 1.95 2.26
N ARG A 41 29.79 2.55 2.58
CA ARG A 41 30.08 3.15 3.88
C ARG A 41 29.23 4.42 4.02
N TRP A 42 28.00 4.26 4.49
CA TRP A 42 27.16 5.40 4.86
C TRP A 42 27.73 6.10 6.09
N PRO A 43 27.82 7.44 6.11
CA PRO A 43 28.18 8.17 7.32
C PRO A 43 27.09 7.94 8.38
N ARG A 44 27.47 7.31 9.49
CA ARG A 44 26.65 7.22 10.70
C ARG A 44 26.67 8.57 11.41
N ALA A 45 25.47 8.99 11.79
CA ALA A 45 25.16 9.88 12.91
C ALA A 45 25.55 11.37 12.79
N VAL A 46 24.55 12.18 12.44
CA VAL A 46 24.20 13.28 13.34
C VAL A 46 23.27 12.70 14.40
N SER A 47 23.86 12.41 15.56
CA SER A 47 23.12 12.13 16.79
C SER A 47 22.55 13.46 17.28
N ALA A 48 21.30 13.76 16.92
CA ALA A 48 20.55 14.82 17.56
C ALA A 48 19.96 14.24 18.85
N ALA A 49 20.42 14.76 19.99
CA ALA A 49 19.83 14.50 21.28
C ALA A 49 18.32 14.72 21.22
N ALA A 50 17.54 13.69 21.52
CA ALA A 50 16.11 13.79 21.65
C ALA A 50 15.79 14.55 22.95
N PRO A 51 15.12 15.72 22.90
CA PRO A 51 14.55 16.31 24.10
C PRO A 51 13.39 15.42 24.56
N ALA A 52 13.54 14.84 25.75
CA ALA A 52 12.43 14.26 26.50
C ALA A 52 11.51 15.41 26.95
N GLY A 53 10.64 15.85 26.06
CA GLY A 53 9.67 16.91 26.30
C GLY A 53 8.39 16.58 25.56
N GLY A 54 7.43 15.98 26.28
CA GLY A 54 6.07 15.76 25.80
C GLY A 54 5.36 17.10 25.60
N ALA A 55 5.53 17.68 24.41
CA ALA A 55 4.67 18.70 23.87
C ALA A 55 4.10 18.14 22.58
N SER A 56 2.82 17.77 22.62
CA SER A 56 2.01 17.49 21.43
C SER A 56 1.92 18.79 20.63
N MET A 57 2.94 19.05 19.82
CA MET A 57 2.96 20.17 18.89
C MET A 57 1.78 20.00 17.92
N PRO A 58 0.97 21.04 17.71
CA PRO A 58 -0.02 21.03 16.65
C PRO A 58 0.75 20.93 15.32
N MET A 59 0.65 19.77 14.67
CA MET A 59 1.21 19.53 13.33
C MET A 59 0.45 20.41 12.35
N GLY A 60 0.89 21.66 12.19
CA GLY A 60 0.34 22.60 11.22
C GLY A 60 0.50 22.05 9.80
N GLY A 61 -0.49 22.27 8.94
CA GLY A 61 -0.54 21.70 7.59
C GLY A 61 0.68 21.96 6.68
N GLY A 62 1.56 22.91 7.04
CA GLY A 62 2.84 23.12 6.36
C GLY A 62 3.83 21.96 6.50
N ASP A 63 3.73 21.15 7.57
CA ASP A 63 4.66 20.05 7.83
C ASP A 63 4.50 18.91 6.82
N MET A 64 3.26 18.60 6.44
CA MET A 64 2.99 17.53 5.48
C MET A 64 3.46 17.88 4.07
N GLY A 65 3.29 19.14 3.64
CA GLY A 65 3.79 19.62 2.35
C GLY A 65 5.31 19.47 2.24
N GLN A 66 6.02 19.89 3.28
CA GLN A 66 7.48 19.77 3.34
C GLN A 66 7.94 18.30 3.35
N MET A 67 7.24 17.43 4.08
CA MET A 67 7.54 16.00 4.09
C MET A 67 7.40 15.39 2.69
N VAL A 68 6.31 15.68 1.96
CA VAL A 68 6.08 15.14 0.62
C VAL A 68 7.07 15.71 -0.39
N ALA A 69 7.41 16.99 -0.30
CA ALA A 69 8.47 17.61 -1.09
C ALA A 69 9.83 16.93 -0.85
N THR A 70 10.15 16.64 0.41
CA THR A 70 11.36 15.92 0.79
C THR A 70 11.40 14.54 0.13
N ILE A 71 10.32 13.76 0.22
CA ILE A 71 10.22 12.44 -0.42
C ILE A 71 10.41 12.53 -1.94
N ALA A 72 9.87 13.57 -2.58
CA ALA A 72 10.04 13.79 -4.02
C ALA A 72 11.51 14.00 -4.42
N GLY A 73 12.30 14.65 -3.55
CA GLY A 73 13.72 14.91 -3.77
C GLY A 73 14.64 13.74 -3.45
N LEU A 74 14.15 12.69 -2.77
CA LEU A 74 14.99 11.54 -2.42
C LEU A 74 15.40 10.71 -3.66
N PRO A 75 16.56 10.01 -3.61
CA PRO A 75 16.92 8.97 -4.57
C PRO A 75 15.82 7.89 -4.69
N GLU A 76 15.70 7.26 -5.86
CA GLU A 76 14.60 6.32 -6.16
C GLU A 76 14.47 5.20 -5.11
N ASP A 77 15.58 4.59 -4.69
CA ASP A 77 15.54 3.49 -3.72
C ASP A 77 15.01 3.93 -2.36
N GLN A 78 15.43 5.11 -1.88
CA GLN A 78 14.96 5.67 -0.61
C GLN A 78 13.49 6.07 -0.70
N ARG A 79 13.10 6.72 -1.80
CA ARG A 79 11.71 7.08 -2.07
C ARG A 79 10.82 5.84 -2.11
N ARG A 80 11.27 4.78 -2.77
CA ARG A 80 10.56 3.50 -2.86
C ARG A 80 10.41 2.87 -1.49
N ALA A 81 11.47 2.84 -0.67
CA ALA A 81 11.39 2.31 0.70
C ALA A 81 10.36 3.08 1.54
N MET A 82 10.42 4.41 1.55
CA MET A 82 9.48 5.24 2.33
C MET A 82 8.03 5.11 1.85
N LEU A 83 7.81 5.17 0.53
CA LEU A 83 6.46 5.04 -0.03
C LEU A 83 5.89 3.64 0.20
N LYS A 84 6.73 2.58 0.17
CA LYS A 84 6.28 1.22 0.47
C LYS A 84 5.77 1.11 1.89
N THR A 85 6.56 1.57 2.87
CA THR A 85 6.14 1.59 4.29
C THR A 85 4.84 2.37 4.45
N ARG A 86 4.70 3.51 3.77
CA ARG A 86 3.47 4.31 3.88
C ARG A 86 2.24 3.64 3.26
N LEU A 87 2.40 2.94 2.13
CA LEU A 87 1.30 2.17 1.52
C LEU A 87 0.90 0.98 2.40
N GLU A 88 1.86 0.32 3.05
CA GLU A 88 1.60 -0.74 4.03
C GLU A 88 0.84 -0.21 5.25
N GLU A 89 1.22 0.97 5.77
CA GLU A 89 0.50 1.64 6.84
C GLU A 89 -0.94 1.93 6.43
N PHE A 90 -1.14 2.55 5.26
CA PHE A 90 -2.47 2.80 4.73
C PHE A 90 -3.30 1.53 4.61
N ALA A 91 -2.73 0.43 4.15
CA ALA A 91 -3.45 -0.83 4.03
C ALA A 91 -3.99 -1.37 5.37
N ARG A 92 -3.30 -1.07 6.50
CA ARG A 92 -3.68 -1.50 7.85
C ARG A 92 -4.66 -0.55 8.56
N MET A 93 -4.79 0.69 8.09
CA MET A 93 -5.73 1.67 8.67
C MET A 93 -7.19 1.31 8.38
N ASP A 94 -8.08 1.75 9.27
CA ASP A 94 -9.52 1.81 9.01
C ASP A 94 -9.84 2.79 7.87
N ASP A 95 -11.05 2.72 7.33
CA ASP A 95 -11.43 3.44 6.12
C ASP A 95 -11.44 4.96 6.30
N ALA A 96 -11.89 5.46 7.46
CA ALA A 96 -11.98 6.89 7.73
C ALA A 96 -10.56 7.48 7.88
N SER A 97 -9.72 6.84 8.70
CA SER A 97 -8.34 7.29 8.93
C SER A 97 -7.50 7.20 7.65
N ARG A 98 -7.65 6.12 6.87
CA ARG A 98 -6.96 5.95 5.58
C ARG A 98 -7.35 7.03 4.58
N LYS A 99 -8.65 7.30 4.43
CA LYS A 99 -9.16 8.36 3.53
C LYS A 99 -8.62 9.72 3.93
N SER A 100 -8.66 10.06 5.22
CA SER A 100 -8.12 11.33 5.74
C SER A 100 -6.62 11.47 5.46
N ALA A 101 -5.82 10.45 5.78
CA ALA A 101 -4.37 10.47 5.59
C ALA A 101 -3.98 10.51 4.11
N MET A 102 -4.66 9.75 3.25
CA MET A 102 -4.45 9.79 1.80
C MET A 102 -4.84 11.16 1.21
N ARG A 103 -5.90 11.81 1.69
CA ARG A 103 -6.28 13.17 1.26
C ARG A 103 -5.19 14.18 1.54
N MET A 104 -4.61 14.16 2.73
CA MET A 104 -3.50 15.06 3.08
C MET A 104 -2.28 14.82 2.18
N MET A 105 -1.87 13.56 1.99
CA MET A 105 -0.75 13.21 1.11
C MET A 105 -0.98 13.58 -0.34
N LEU A 106 -2.16 13.26 -0.88
CA LEU A 106 -2.48 13.52 -2.28
C LEU A 106 -2.58 15.02 -2.54
N SER A 107 -3.23 15.78 -1.65
CA SER A 107 -3.31 17.23 -1.77
C SER A 107 -1.93 17.87 -1.76
N ALA A 108 -1.08 17.51 -0.80
CA ALA A 108 0.28 18.01 -0.69
C ALA A 108 1.14 17.64 -1.90
N GLY A 109 1.04 16.40 -2.40
CA GLY A 109 1.75 15.97 -3.59
C GLY A 109 1.34 16.75 -4.84
N LEU A 110 0.03 16.98 -5.01
CA LEU A 110 -0.50 17.71 -6.16
C LEU A 110 -0.16 19.21 -6.15
N ASP A 111 0.29 19.76 -5.01
CA ASP A 111 0.82 21.13 -4.91
C ASP A 111 2.30 21.23 -5.34
N LEU A 112 2.99 20.10 -5.51
CA LEU A 112 4.38 20.09 -6.01
C LEU A 112 4.47 20.40 -7.51
N PRO A 113 5.65 20.84 -8.01
CA PRO A 113 5.94 20.86 -9.44
C PRO A 113 5.64 19.51 -10.11
N GLU A 114 5.13 19.53 -11.33
CA GLU A 114 4.63 18.33 -12.01
C GLU A 114 5.69 17.22 -12.10
N ALA A 115 6.94 17.55 -12.45
CA ALA A 115 8.03 16.58 -12.51
C ALA A 115 8.26 15.88 -11.17
N SER A 116 8.27 16.63 -10.07
CA SER A 116 8.43 16.10 -8.71
C SER A 116 7.25 15.21 -8.33
N TYR A 117 6.03 15.65 -8.61
CA TYR A 117 4.84 14.86 -8.33
C TYR A 117 4.79 13.57 -9.14
N ARG A 118 5.08 13.64 -10.45
CA ARG A 118 5.16 12.50 -11.36
C ARG A 118 6.13 11.44 -10.85
N SER A 119 7.26 11.85 -10.30
CA SER A 119 8.27 10.95 -9.75
C SER A 119 7.75 10.14 -8.55
N ILE A 120 6.94 10.76 -7.68
CA ILE A 120 6.25 10.09 -6.56
C ILE A 120 5.16 9.17 -7.11
N ALA A 121 4.30 9.69 -8.00
CA ALA A 121 3.18 8.94 -8.55
C ALA A 121 3.65 7.68 -9.28
N LYS A 122 4.72 7.75 -10.08
CA LYS A 122 5.31 6.59 -10.76
C LYS A 122 5.79 5.54 -9.77
N THR A 123 6.54 5.95 -8.75
CA THR A 123 7.04 5.05 -7.71
C THR A 123 5.89 4.40 -6.94
N ARG A 124 4.86 5.18 -6.57
CA ARG A 124 3.65 4.70 -5.90
C ARG A 124 2.89 3.69 -6.74
N THR A 125 2.70 3.94 -8.03
CA THR A 125 2.02 3.02 -8.95
C THR A 125 2.78 1.69 -9.08
N GLN A 126 4.10 1.74 -9.22
CA GLN A 126 4.93 0.53 -9.27
C GLN A 126 4.85 -0.30 -7.99
N LEU A 127 4.89 0.37 -6.83
CA LEU A 127 4.74 -0.29 -5.53
C LEU A 127 3.35 -0.89 -5.34
N LEU A 128 2.30 -0.16 -5.74
CA LEU A 128 0.92 -0.62 -5.66
C LEU A 128 0.76 -1.97 -6.37
N MET A 129 1.29 -2.11 -7.59
CA MET A 129 1.21 -3.36 -8.36
C MET A 129 1.93 -4.56 -7.70
N ALA A 130 2.79 -4.32 -6.70
CA ALA A 130 3.49 -5.38 -5.98
C ALA A 130 2.71 -5.93 -4.76
N PHE A 131 1.60 -5.29 -4.37
CA PHE A 131 0.75 -5.76 -3.27
C PHE A 131 -0.20 -6.89 -3.72
N PRO A 132 -0.77 -7.69 -2.81
CA PRO A 132 -1.87 -8.61 -3.14
C PRO A 132 -3.08 -7.85 -3.70
N GLU A 133 -3.82 -8.43 -4.65
CA GLU A 133 -4.93 -7.76 -5.36
C GLU A 133 -5.95 -7.11 -4.42
N GLY A 134 -6.34 -7.77 -3.33
CA GLY A 134 -7.27 -7.20 -2.35
C GLY A 134 -6.75 -5.91 -1.70
N THR A 135 -5.45 -5.84 -1.42
CA THR A 135 -4.81 -4.62 -0.92
C THR A 135 -4.71 -3.55 -2.01
N GLN A 136 -4.42 -3.94 -3.25
CA GLN A 136 -4.40 -3.00 -4.38
C GLN A 136 -5.77 -2.31 -4.53
N MET A 137 -6.84 -3.11 -4.59
CA MET A 137 -8.21 -2.62 -4.74
C MET A 137 -8.61 -1.70 -3.57
N LYS A 138 -8.30 -2.08 -2.33
CA LYS A 138 -8.58 -1.27 -1.13
C LYS A 138 -7.91 0.11 -1.21
N LEU A 139 -6.64 0.15 -1.57
CA LEU A 139 -5.88 1.40 -1.69
C LEU A 139 -6.36 2.25 -2.87
N MET A 140 -6.61 1.64 -4.03
CA MET A 140 -7.13 2.33 -5.22
C MET A 140 -8.52 2.92 -4.98
N GLN A 141 -9.44 2.17 -4.40
CA GLN A 141 -10.79 2.66 -4.10
C GLN A 141 -10.74 3.89 -3.19
N THR A 142 -9.86 3.87 -2.19
CA THR A 142 -9.66 5.01 -1.28
C THR A 142 -9.04 6.20 -2.03
N HIS A 143 -8.04 5.95 -2.88
CA HIS A 143 -7.41 6.97 -3.71
C HIS A 143 -8.42 7.68 -4.61
N ILE A 144 -9.29 6.93 -5.28
CA ILE A 144 -10.33 7.47 -6.17
C ILE A 144 -11.35 8.27 -5.38
N ALA A 145 -11.81 7.75 -4.24
CA ALA A 145 -12.77 8.45 -3.39
C ALA A 145 -12.21 9.79 -2.90
N VAL A 146 -10.93 9.82 -2.51
CA VAL A 146 -10.23 11.06 -2.15
C VAL A 146 -10.11 11.99 -3.35
N LEU A 147 -9.71 11.46 -4.51
CA LEU A 147 -9.51 12.24 -5.72
C LEU A 147 -10.79 12.97 -6.13
N MET A 148 -11.95 12.29 -6.09
CA MET A 148 -13.24 12.88 -6.46
C MET A 148 -13.65 14.05 -5.56
N GLU A 149 -13.11 14.13 -4.34
CA GLU A 149 -13.36 15.23 -3.40
C GLU A 149 -12.41 16.42 -3.60
N LEU A 150 -11.33 16.27 -4.37
CA LEU A 150 -10.38 17.34 -4.63
C LEU A 150 -10.93 18.34 -5.67
N PRO A 151 -10.45 19.60 -5.67
CA PRO A 151 -10.76 20.57 -6.71
C PRO A 151 -10.45 20.05 -8.11
N GLU A 152 -11.24 20.44 -9.10
CA GLU A 152 -11.14 19.93 -10.48
C GLU A 152 -9.74 20.04 -11.08
N ALA A 153 -9.06 21.18 -10.89
CA ALA A 153 -7.69 21.38 -11.37
C ALA A 153 -6.72 20.31 -10.82
N LYS A 154 -6.82 19.96 -9.53
CA LYS A 154 -6.01 18.90 -8.90
C LYS A 154 -6.39 17.53 -9.44
N ARG A 155 -7.68 17.27 -9.69
CA ARG A 155 -8.15 16.02 -10.31
C ARG A 155 -7.58 15.84 -11.71
N MET A 156 -7.65 16.86 -12.55
CA MET A 156 -7.15 16.84 -13.91
C MET A 156 -5.64 16.61 -13.96
N LYS A 157 -4.89 17.26 -13.05
CA LYS A 157 -3.45 17.03 -12.89
C LYS A 157 -3.15 15.57 -12.55
N GLU A 158 -3.85 14.98 -11.58
CA GLU A 158 -3.67 13.58 -11.22
C GLU A 158 -3.98 12.64 -12.40
N MET A 159 -5.11 12.86 -13.09
CA MET A 159 -5.51 12.03 -14.22
C MET A 159 -4.50 12.11 -15.37
N SER A 160 -4.00 13.30 -15.68
CA SER A 160 -2.95 13.51 -16.70
C SER A 160 -1.66 12.74 -16.33
N VAL A 161 -1.19 12.90 -15.09
CA VAL A 161 0.02 12.23 -14.61
C VAL A 161 -0.14 10.72 -14.60
N VAL A 162 -1.25 10.20 -14.07
CA VAL A 162 -1.55 8.76 -14.05
C VAL A 162 -1.64 8.21 -15.47
N LYS A 163 -2.34 8.88 -16.40
CA LYS A 163 -2.39 8.47 -17.82
C LYS A 163 -0.97 8.35 -18.40
N SER A 164 -0.13 9.36 -18.19
CA SER A 164 1.26 9.33 -18.68
C SER A 164 2.06 8.14 -18.11
N ILE A 165 1.86 7.82 -16.82
CA ILE A 165 2.56 6.70 -16.18
C ILE A 165 2.06 5.36 -16.71
N LEU A 166 0.74 5.20 -16.90
CA LEU A 166 0.16 3.97 -17.44
C LEU A 166 0.66 3.68 -18.87
N MET A 167 0.86 4.71 -19.68
CA MET A 167 1.42 4.55 -21.04
C MET A 167 2.88 4.07 -21.03
N GLU A 168 3.63 4.34 -19.96
CA GLU A 168 5.01 3.85 -19.79
C GLU A 168 5.09 2.42 -19.21
N LEU A 169 3.97 1.86 -18.73
CA LEU A 169 3.96 0.52 -18.16
C LEU A 169 4.02 -0.55 -19.28
N PRO A 170 4.65 -1.71 -18.99
CA PRO A 170 4.48 -2.92 -19.77
C PRO A 170 2.99 -3.24 -20.01
N GLU A 171 2.66 -3.80 -21.16
CA GLU A 171 1.29 -3.99 -21.63
C GLU A 171 0.42 -4.85 -20.69
N ASP A 172 1.00 -5.90 -20.12
CA ASP A 172 0.38 -6.76 -19.11
C ASP A 172 -0.03 -5.97 -17.86
N LYS A 173 0.89 -5.14 -17.35
CA LYS A 173 0.66 -4.29 -16.17
C LYS A 173 -0.32 -3.16 -16.45
N ARG A 174 -0.23 -2.56 -17.65
CA ARG A 174 -1.16 -1.52 -18.10
C ARG A 174 -2.58 -2.06 -18.17
N THR A 175 -2.77 -3.23 -18.80
CA THR A 175 -4.09 -3.88 -18.91
C THR A 175 -4.67 -4.20 -17.55
N MET A 176 -3.85 -4.73 -16.63
CA MET A 176 -4.26 -4.98 -15.25
C MET A 176 -4.73 -3.70 -14.53
N MET A 177 -3.94 -2.62 -14.60
CA MET A 177 -4.27 -1.35 -13.96
C MET A 177 -5.53 -0.71 -14.54
N VAL A 178 -5.69 -0.72 -15.86
CA VAL A 178 -6.90 -0.22 -16.53
C VAL A 178 -8.12 -1.02 -16.11
N GLY A 179 -8.05 -2.35 -16.10
CA GLY A 179 -9.14 -3.20 -15.64
C GLY A 179 -9.54 -2.95 -14.17
N MET A 180 -8.56 -2.67 -13.29
CA MET A 180 -8.87 -2.24 -11.91
C MET A 180 -9.59 -0.90 -11.86
N MET A 181 -9.16 0.09 -12.65
CA MET A 181 -9.80 1.41 -12.71
C MET A 181 -11.24 1.31 -13.24
N GLU A 182 -11.48 0.49 -14.26
CA GLU A 182 -12.81 0.24 -14.81
C GLU A 182 -13.74 -0.44 -13.80
N ARG A 183 -13.26 -1.45 -13.06
CA ARG A 183 -14.01 -2.09 -11.96
C ARG A 183 -14.41 -1.09 -10.86
N LEU A 184 -13.63 -0.02 -10.70
CA LEU A 184 -13.88 1.07 -9.75
C LEU A 184 -14.70 2.22 -10.35
N GLY A 185 -15.23 2.06 -11.56
CA GLY A 185 -16.08 3.06 -12.23
C GLY A 185 -15.31 4.22 -12.86
N MET A 186 -13.98 4.18 -12.90
CA MET A 186 -13.18 5.16 -13.63
C MET A 186 -12.98 4.69 -15.07
N ARG A 187 -13.80 5.23 -15.97
CA ARG A 187 -13.63 5.02 -17.41
C ARG A 187 -12.59 6.01 -17.94
N MET A 188 -11.44 5.50 -18.36
CA MET A 188 -10.41 6.34 -18.98
C MET A 188 -10.84 6.67 -20.41
N PRO A 189 -10.84 7.94 -20.84
CA PRO A 189 -10.92 8.28 -22.25
C PRO A 189 -9.62 7.81 -22.91
N MET A 190 -9.72 6.70 -23.62
CA MET A 190 -8.64 6.14 -24.44
C MET A 190 -8.41 7.06 -25.64
#